data_AF-A0A0Q8XI75-F1
#
_entry.id   AF-A0A0Q8XI75-F1
#
_cell.length_a   1.000
_cell.length_b   1.000
_cell.length_c   1.000
_cell.angle_alpha   90.00
_cell.angle_beta   90.00
_cell.angle_gamma   90.00
#
_symmetry.space_group_name_H-M   'P 1'
#
loop_
_entity.id
_entity.type
_entity.pdbx_description
1 polymer ?
#
loop_
_entity_poly.entity_id
_entity_poly.type
_entity_poly.pdbx_seq_one_letter_code
_entity_poly.pdbx_strand_id
1 'polypeptide(L)' 'MGWKTVHIGREGDHLALAGVKVWQQEWRWLGSKTVNLPNPLEPAQTQSFMICEVGASHRPVRFAASKLPSGLWSFYVPD' A
#
# COMPACT_ATOMS: atom_id res chain seq x y z
N MET A 1 -7.11 -0.15 -14.66
CA MET A 1 -6.68 0.79 -13.60
C MET A 1 -5.37 0.25 -13.07
N GLY A 2 -4.23 0.92 -13.33
CA GLY A 2 -2.88 0.35 -13.19
C GLY A 2 -2.38 0.14 -11.75
N TRP A 3 -3.21 -0.45 -10.90
CA TRP A 3 -2.90 -0.85 -9.53
C TRP A 3 -3.56 -2.19 -9.24
N LYS A 4 -2.83 -3.10 -8.59
CA LYS A 4 -3.32 -4.43 -8.20
C LYS A 4 -3.22 -4.64 -6.70
N THR A 5 -4.25 -5.25 -6.11
CA THR A 5 -4.22 -5.66 -4.69
C THR A 5 -3.14 -6.71 -4.51
N VAL A 6 -2.25 -6.50 -3.55
CA VAL A 6 -1.17 -7.45 -3.26
C VAL A 6 -1.29 -8.07 -1.88
N HIS A 7 -1.86 -7.35 -0.90
CA HIS A 7 -1.94 -7.85 0.47
C HIS A 7 -3.02 -7.13 1.29
N ILE A 8 -3.59 -7.86 2.23
CA ILE A 8 -4.42 -7.32 3.30
C ILE A 8 -3.96 -7.97 4.60
N GLY A 9 -3.57 -7.18 5.58
CA GLY A 9 -2.93 -7.71 6.77
C GLY A 9 -2.89 -6.75 7.93
N ARG A 10 -2.25 -7.17 9.02
CA ARG A 10 -2.13 -6.36 10.22
C ARG A 10 -0.91 -5.45 10.09
N GLU A 11 -0.95 -4.35 10.83
CA GLU A 11 0.24 -3.52 11.03
C GLU A 11 1.37 -4.35 11.65
N GLY A 12 2.59 -4.19 11.13
CA GLY A 12 3.76 -4.92 11.62
C GLY A 12 3.85 -6.39 11.17
N ASP A 13 3.02 -6.83 10.22
CA ASP A 13 3.11 -8.19 9.68
C ASP A 13 4.36 -8.41 8.79
N HIS A 14 4.40 -9.56 8.12
CA HIS A 14 5.56 -9.97 7.33
C HIS A 14 5.46 -9.60 5.85
N LEU A 15 4.63 -8.62 5.46
CA LEU A 15 4.53 -8.18 4.07
C LEU A 15 5.90 -7.77 3.51
N ALA A 16 6.29 -8.44 2.42
CA ALA A 16 7.46 -8.10 1.64
C ALA A 16 7.06 -7.78 0.20
N LEU A 17 7.40 -6.58 -0.28
CA LEU A 17 7.17 -6.14 -1.66
C LEU A 17 8.52 -6.07 -2.38
N ALA A 18 8.67 -6.82 -3.48
CA ALA A 18 9.94 -6.95 -4.20
C ALA A 18 11.15 -7.27 -3.29
N GLY A 19 10.93 -8.12 -2.27
CA GLY A 19 11.95 -8.49 -1.28
C GLY A 19 12.15 -7.48 -0.13
N VAL A 20 11.49 -6.33 -0.17
CA VAL A 20 11.58 -5.29 0.88
C VAL A 20 10.47 -5.49 1.91
N LYS A 21 10.83 -5.71 3.17
CA LYS A 21 9.90 -5.85 4.30
C LYS A 21 9.26 -4.50 4.63
N VAL A 22 8.05 -4.25 4.14
CA VAL A 22 7.42 -2.93 4.11
C VAL A 22 7.31 -2.31 5.50
N TRP A 23 6.89 -3.08 6.49
CA TRP A 23 6.73 -2.61 7.88
C TRP A 23 8.03 -2.33 8.62
N GLN A 24 9.16 -2.86 8.13
CA GLN A 24 10.49 -2.67 8.73
C GLN A 24 11.28 -1.55 8.05
N GLN A 25 10.63 -0.76 7.20
CA GLN A 25 11.23 0.33 6.46
C GLN A 25 10.52 1.63 6.80
N GLU A 26 11.22 2.74 6.61
CA GLU A 26 10.59 4.06 6.66
C GLU A 26 9.71 4.25 5.42
N TRP A 27 8.45 4.60 5.65
CA TRP A 27 7.50 4.90 4.58
C TRP A 27 7.63 6.36 4.18
N ARG A 28 8.02 6.58 2.92
CA ARG A 28 8.14 7.93 2.35
C ARG A 28 6.93 8.25 1.51
N TRP A 29 6.29 9.36 1.83
CA TRP A 29 5.05 9.79 1.20
C TRP A 29 5.38 10.58 -0.06
N LEU A 30 4.78 10.21 -1.18
CA LEU A 30 5.00 10.90 -2.45
C LEU A 30 4.15 12.17 -2.55
N GLY A 31 4.56 13.23 -1.83
CA GLY A 31 4.02 14.58 -2.01
C GLY A 31 2.48 14.65 -1.95
N SER A 32 1.88 14.00 -0.95
CA SER A 32 0.42 13.92 -0.75
C SER A 32 -0.37 13.26 -1.88
N LYS A 33 0.29 12.52 -2.79
CA LYS A 33 -0.41 11.79 -3.84
C LYS A 33 -1.21 10.63 -3.24
N THR A 34 -2.48 10.59 -3.62
CA THR A 34 -3.39 9.48 -3.32
C THR A 34 -3.93 8.87 -4.59
N VAL A 35 -4.44 7.65 -4.47
CA VAL A 35 -5.17 6.95 -5.52
C VAL A 35 -6.45 6.39 -4.95
N ASN A 36 -7.58 6.59 -5.63
CA ASN A 36 -8.84 5.98 -5.24
C ASN A 36 -8.91 4.57 -5.82
N LEU A 37 -9.00 3.58 -4.95
CA LEU A 37 -9.05 2.15 -5.31
C LEU A 37 -10.21 1.47 -4.59
N PRO A 38 -10.76 0.38 -5.13
CA PRO A 38 -11.79 -0.39 -4.45
C PRO A 38 -11.30 -0.89 -3.09
N ASN A 39 -12.19 -0.95 -2.10
CA ASN A 39 -11.93 -1.66 -0.87
C ASN A 39 -11.91 -3.15 -1.19
N PRO A 40 -10.81 -3.88 -0.92
CA PRO A 40 -10.76 -5.29 -1.30
C PRO A 40 -11.73 -6.17 -0.50
N LEU A 41 -12.23 -5.72 0.65
CA LEU A 41 -13.28 -6.40 1.41
C LEU A 41 -14.70 -6.03 0.94
N GLU A 42 -14.85 -4.88 0.30
CA GLU A 42 -16.13 -4.38 -0.23
C GLU A 42 -15.90 -3.70 -1.60
N PRO A 43 -15.74 -4.47 -2.69
CA PRO A 43 -15.30 -3.92 -3.98
C PRO A 43 -16.23 -2.86 -4.59
N ALA A 44 -17.49 -2.81 -4.16
CA ALA A 44 -18.45 -1.77 -4.55
C ALA A 44 -18.12 -0.39 -3.96
N GLN A 45 -17.29 -0.33 -2.92
CA GLN A 45 -16.85 0.91 -2.29
C GLN A 45 -15.41 1.23 -2.69
N THR A 46 -15.15 2.49 -3.04
CA THR A 46 -13.78 2.99 -3.25
C THR A 46 -13.33 3.83 -2.08
N GLN A 47 -12.04 3.75 -1.73
CA GLN A 47 -11.42 4.62 -0.73
C GLN A 47 -10.12 5.22 -1.28
N SER A 48 -9.66 6.31 -0.66
CA SER A 48 -8.38 6.92 -1.00
C SER A 48 -7.23 6.19 -0.32
N PHE A 49 -6.23 5.80 -1.09
CA PHE A 49 -5.00 5.18 -0.63
C PHE A 49 -3.84 6.13 -0.81
N MET A 50 -2.97 6.21 0.20
CA MET A 50 -1.76 7.03 0.16
C MET A 50 -0.71 6.30 -0.66
N ILE A 51 -0.05 7.00 -1.60
CA ILE A 51 1.05 6.43 -2.36
C ILE A 51 2.35 6.64 -1.56
N CYS A 52 2.97 5.52 -1.22
CA CYS A 52 4.18 5.43 -0.40
C CYS A 52 5.31 4.75 -1.16
N GLU A 53 6.54 5.07 -0.75
CA GLU A 53 7.77 4.46 -1.21
C GLU A 53 8.60 3.94 -0.03
N VAL A 54 9.11 2.72 -0.16
CA VAL A 54 10.04 2.11 0.81
C VAL A 54 11.31 1.61 0.12
N GLY A 55 12.35 1.32 0.89
CA GLY A 55 13.63 0.83 0.38
C GLY A 55 14.55 1.94 -0.13
N ALA A 56 15.53 1.59 -0.94
CA ALA A 56 16.60 2.51 -1.34
C ALA A 56 16.09 3.66 -2.23
N SER A 57 16.61 4.88 -2.02
CA SER A 57 16.18 6.08 -2.77
C SER A 57 16.38 6.00 -4.28
N HIS A 58 17.36 5.21 -4.75
CA HIS A 58 17.65 5.07 -6.18
C HIS A 58 16.71 4.09 -6.90
N ARG A 59 16.09 3.16 -6.17
CA ARG A 59 15.10 2.20 -6.66
C ARG A 59 14.08 1.89 -5.55
N PRO A 60 13.18 2.84 -5.24
CA PRO A 60 12.17 2.63 -4.22
C PRO A 60 11.11 1.65 -4.71
N VAL A 61 10.56 0.88 -3.77
CA VAL A 61 9.35 0.09 -4.01
C VAL A 61 8.15 0.99 -3.72
N ARG A 62 7.35 1.25 -4.76
CA ARG A 62 6.14 2.06 -4.66
C ARG A 62 4.92 1.19 -4.44
N PHE A 63 4.07 1.60 -3.51
CA PHE A 63 2.82 0.94 -3.20
C PHE A 63 1.78 1.97 -2.73
N ALA A 64 0.51 1.61 -2.78
CA ALA A 64 -0.56 2.38 -2.17
C ALA A 64 -1.08 1.64 -0.93
N ALA A 65 -1.23 2.35 0.18
CA ALA A 65 -1.66 1.78 1.44
C ALA A 65 -2.72 2.63 2.14
N SER A 66 -3.66 1.97 2.80
CA SER A 66 -4.66 2.60 3.67
C SER A 66 -5.12 1.61 4.73
N LYS A 67 -5.54 2.15 5.87
CA LYS A 67 -6.14 1.39 6.95
C LYS A 67 -7.63 1.25 6.70
N LEU A 68 -8.10 0.01 6.67
CA LEU A 68 -9.49 -0.36 6.52
C LEU A 68 -10.26 -0.14 7.83
N PRO A 69 -11.60 0.02 7.78
CA PRO A 69 -12.44 0.12 8.97
C PRO A 69 -12.30 -1.06 9.95
N SER A 70 -11.93 -2.25 9.45
CA SER A 70 -11.65 -3.44 10.25
C SER A 70 -10.36 -3.36 11.08
N GLY A 71 -9.56 -2.31 10.89
CA GLY A 71 -8.24 -2.15 11.52
C GLY A 71 -7.09 -2.83 10.76
N LEU A 72 -7.40 -3.56 9.68
CA LEU A 72 -6.41 -4.12 8.76
C LEU A 72 -5.86 -3.05 7.81
N TRP A 73 -4.69 -3.29 7.26
CA TRP A 73 -4.09 -2.50 6.20
C TRP A 73 -4.24 -3.21 4.87
N SER A 74 -4.60 -2.45 3.85
CA SER A 74 -4.69 -2.93 2.47
C SER A 74 -3.59 -2.30 1.63
N PHE A 75 -2.98 -3.13 0.79
CA PHE A 75 -1.83 -2.77 -0.04
C PHE A 75 -2.09 -3.03 -1.51
N TYR A 76 -1.69 -2.07 -2.33
CA TYR A 76 -1.70 -2.15 -3.77
C TYR A 76 -0.33 -1.82 -4.34
N VAL A 77 0.04 -2.44 -5.44
CA VAL A 77 1.23 -2.05 -6.21
C VAL A 77 0.82 -1.59 -7.60
N PRO A 78 1.59 -0.69 -8.24
CA PRO A 78 1.37 -0.35 -9.64
C PRO A 78 1.44 -1.60 -10.52
N ASP A 79 0.62 -1.64 -11.57
CA ASP A 79 0.75 -2.63 -12.64
C ASP A 79 1.92 -2.30 -13.58
#